data_AF-A0A6F8XQJ8-F1
#
_entry.id   AF-A0A6F8XQJ8-F1
#
_cell.length_a   1.000
_cell.length_b   1.000
_cell.length_c   1.000
_cell.angle_alpha   90.00
_cell.angle_beta   90.00
_cell.angle_gamma   90.00
#
_symmetry.space_group_name_H-M   'P 1'
#
loop_
_entity.id
_entity.type
_entity.pdbx_description
1 polymer ?
#
loop_
_entity_poly.entity_id
_entity_poly.type
_entity_poly.pdbx_seq_one_letter_code
_entity_poly.pdbx_strand_id
1 'polypeptide(L)'
;MHTSPFCEVDVAGDQTQRTQLENFAVQLRAAGIDASVRDFEAALLWNKLAFLAPLALLTTAYGATAGEVREKRRADLEAVADEVVAVARAAGATVDTGAVIGLFDRVPAVMKSSMLRDVEAGRPAEVDAIGGAVLRAATRYGIDVPVTGQLVEDLRARGL
;
A
#
# COMPACT_ATOMS: atom_id res chain seq x y z
N MET A 1 26.01 20.67 -24.62
CA MET A 1 25.66 20.26 -23.25
C MET A 1 24.43 21.06 -22.85
N HIS A 2 23.27 20.42 -22.78
CA HIS A 2 22.03 21.06 -22.34
C HIS A 2 21.91 20.87 -20.82
N THR A 3 22.30 21.87 -20.04
CA THR A 3 21.93 21.95 -18.63
C THR A 3 20.60 22.70 -18.54
N SER A 4 19.50 21.96 -18.56
CA SER A 4 18.18 22.53 -18.29
C SER A 4 18.08 22.84 -16.80
N PRO A 5 17.70 24.07 -16.38
CA PRO A 5 17.61 24.48 -14.98
C PRO A 5 16.44 23.85 -14.20
N PHE A 6 15.83 22.78 -14.72
CA PHE A 6 14.61 22.15 -14.19
C PHE A 6 14.77 20.65 -13.91
N CYS A 7 15.99 20.16 -13.72
CA CYS A 7 16.18 18.77 -13.27
C CYS A 7 16.02 18.71 -11.75
N GLU A 8 14.78 18.51 -11.32
CA GLU A 8 14.42 18.20 -9.93
C GLU A 8 14.37 16.67 -9.79
N VAL A 9 15.05 16.14 -8.77
CA VAL A 9 15.12 14.70 -8.50
C VAL A 9 14.59 14.43 -7.09
N ASP A 10 13.47 13.71 -7.04
CA ASP A 10 12.86 13.21 -5.79
C ASP A 10 13.31 11.77 -5.51
N VAL A 11 13.74 11.51 -4.27
CA VAL A 11 14.24 10.19 -3.85
C VAL A 11 13.55 9.78 -2.55
N ALA A 12 12.97 8.57 -2.52
CA ALA A 12 12.21 8.04 -1.39
C ALA A 12 12.69 6.64 -0.97
N GLY A 13 12.60 6.34 0.33
CA GLY A 13 12.86 5.02 0.91
C GLY A 13 12.59 5.01 2.42
N ASP A 14 12.74 3.85 3.08
CA ASP A 14 12.36 3.67 4.49
C ASP A 14 13.35 4.31 5.49
N GLN A 15 13.00 4.35 6.80
CA GLN A 15 13.80 4.99 7.87
C GLN A 15 15.25 4.49 7.95
N THR A 16 15.49 3.21 7.63
CA THR A 16 16.81 2.56 7.64
C THR A 16 17.69 3.03 6.48
N GLN A 17 17.06 3.54 5.41
CA GLN A 17 17.72 4.07 4.22
C GLN A 17 17.75 5.60 4.22
N ARG A 18 17.11 6.28 5.18
CA ARG A 18 17.07 7.75 5.26
C ARG A 18 18.47 8.36 5.22
N THR A 19 19.42 7.82 5.98
CA THR A 19 20.81 8.31 5.95
C THR A 19 21.48 8.07 4.59
N GLN A 20 21.17 6.96 3.91
CA GLN A 20 21.69 6.69 2.56
C GLN A 20 21.05 7.60 1.50
N LEU A 21 19.74 7.88 1.62
CA LEU A 21 18.99 8.80 0.77
C LEU A 21 19.42 10.25 0.99
N GLU A 22 19.68 10.64 2.24
CA GLU A 22 20.24 11.94 2.59
C GLU A 22 21.66 12.07 2.05
N ASN A 23 22.50 11.04 2.19
CA ASN A 23 23.84 11.02 1.59
C ASN A 23 23.80 11.10 0.07
N PHE A 24 22.86 10.41 -0.57
CA PHE A 24 22.67 10.45 -2.02
C PHE A 24 22.17 11.82 -2.50
N ALA A 25 21.18 12.40 -1.80
CA ALA A 25 20.71 13.76 -2.06
C ALA A 25 21.81 14.82 -1.85
N VAL A 26 22.72 14.62 -0.88
CA VAL A 26 23.92 15.44 -0.70
C VAL A 26 24.85 15.34 -1.91
N GLN A 27 25.09 14.14 -2.45
CA GLN A 27 25.92 13.97 -3.65
C GLN A 27 25.30 14.62 -4.89
N LEU A 28 23.98 14.55 -5.05
CA LEU A 28 23.26 15.20 -6.15
C LEU A 28 23.34 16.74 -6.05
N ARG A 29 23.16 17.32 -4.86
CA ARG A 29 23.34 18.76 -4.62
C ARG A 29 24.77 19.23 -4.89
N ALA A 30 25.76 18.44 -4.50
CA ALA A 30 27.17 18.74 -4.79
C ALA A 30 27.47 18.74 -6.31
N ALA A 31 26.70 18.00 -7.11
CA ALA A 31 26.77 17.99 -8.56
C ALA A 31 25.95 19.12 -9.23
N GLY A 32 25.36 20.03 -8.46
CA GLY A 32 24.53 21.13 -8.96
C GLY A 32 23.11 20.73 -9.32
N ILE A 33 22.65 19.55 -8.89
CA ILE A 33 21.27 19.05 -9.07
C ILE A 33 20.50 19.36 -7.79
N ASP A 34 19.38 20.08 -7.91
CA ASP A 34 18.52 20.34 -6.76
C ASP A 34 17.79 19.04 -6.36
N ALA A 35 17.96 18.61 -5.11
CA ALA A 35 17.48 17.33 -4.61
C ALA A 35 17.00 17.46 -3.17
N SER A 36 15.82 16.91 -2.88
CA SER A 36 15.21 16.91 -1.54
C SER A 36 14.64 15.54 -1.21
N VAL A 37 14.84 15.06 0.03
CA VAL A 37 14.19 13.84 0.53
C VAL A 37 12.89 14.28 1.19
N ARG A 38 11.74 13.88 0.64
CA ARG A 38 10.42 14.30 1.15
C ARG A 38 9.62 13.13 1.71
N ASP A 39 9.00 13.35 2.86
CA ASP A 39 8.08 12.40 3.50
C ASP A 39 6.68 12.37 2.81
N PHE A 40 6.36 13.39 2.00
CA PHE A 40 5.02 13.60 1.41
C PHE A 40 4.61 12.54 0.36
N GLU A 41 5.56 11.98 -0.38
CA GLU A 41 5.24 10.95 -1.37
C GLU A 41 4.78 9.66 -0.69
N ALA A 42 5.41 9.30 0.44
CA ALA A 42 4.97 8.16 1.25
C ALA A 42 3.53 8.36 1.75
N ALA A 43 3.18 9.55 2.27
CA ALA A 43 1.82 9.86 2.70
C ALA A 43 0.79 9.75 1.56
N LEU A 44 1.13 10.23 0.36
CA LEU A 44 0.27 10.11 -0.83
C LEU A 44 0.11 8.65 -1.28
N LEU A 45 1.19 7.86 -1.23
CA LEU A 45 1.15 6.44 -1.52
C LEU A 45 0.29 5.69 -0.51
N TRP A 46 0.42 6.01 0.79
CA TRP A 46 -0.38 5.41 1.85
C TRP A 46 -1.85 5.80 1.79
N ASN A 47 -2.19 7.01 1.33
CA ASN A 47 -3.59 7.37 1.04
C ASN A 47 -4.21 6.46 -0.03
N LYS A 48 -3.45 6.10 -1.08
CA LYS A 48 -3.92 5.15 -2.11
C LYS A 48 -3.94 3.72 -1.56
N LEU A 49 -2.89 3.31 -0.88
CA LEU A 49 -2.74 1.95 -0.36
C LEU A 49 -3.79 1.62 0.69
N ALA A 50 -4.22 2.60 1.48
CA ALA A 50 -5.28 2.45 2.47
C ALA A 50 -6.60 1.93 1.87
N PHE A 51 -6.90 2.27 0.62
CA PHE A 51 -8.04 1.70 -0.10
C PHE A 51 -7.66 0.45 -0.93
N LEU A 52 -6.52 0.49 -1.61
CA LEU A 52 -6.10 -0.59 -2.51
C LEU A 52 -5.81 -1.90 -1.78
N ALA A 53 -5.21 -1.85 -0.58
CA ALA A 53 -4.84 -3.04 0.15
C ALA A 53 -6.06 -3.87 0.60
N PRO A 54 -7.09 -3.31 1.28
CA PRO A 54 -8.31 -4.06 1.58
C PRO A 54 -8.97 -4.65 0.33
N LEU A 55 -9.09 -3.86 -0.76
CA LEU A 55 -9.69 -4.32 -2.01
C LEU A 55 -8.91 -5.48 -2.63
N ALA A 56 -7.60 -5.36 -2.77
CA ALA A 56 -6.75 -6.39 -3.35
C ALA A 56 -6.76 -7.65 -2.47
N LEU A 57 -6.43 -7.53 -1.19
CA LEU A 57 -6.27 -8.68 -0.28
C LEU A 57 -7.57 -9.46 -0.16
N LEU A 58 -8.70 -8.81 0.11
CA LEU A 58 -9.98 -9.52 0.33
C LEU A 58 -10.52 -10.17 -0.95
N THR A 59 -10.50 -9.45 -2.07
CA THR A 59 -11.01 -10.00 -3.33
C THR A 59 -10.15 -11.18 -3.79
N THR A 60 -8.81 -11.07 -3.72
CA THR A 60 -7.91 -12.17 -4.09
C THR A 60 -7.98 -13.32 -3.09
N ALA A 61 -8.01 -13.04 -1.78
CA ALA A 61 -8.03 -14.10 -0.78
C ALA A 61 -9.30 -14.94 -0.87
N TYR A 62 -10.44 -14.32 -1.20
CA TYR A 62 -11.72 -15.03 -1.31
C TYR A 62 -12.11 -15.43 -2.74
N GLY A 63 -11.31 -15.07 -3.75
CA GLY A 63 -11.68 -15.28 -5.16
C GLY A 63 -13.02 -14.63 -5.51
N ALA A 64 -13.31 -13.48 -4.90
CA ALA A 64 -14.64 -12.89 -4.85
C ALA A 64 -14.65 -11.46 -5.39
N THR A 65 -15.81 -11.03 -5.88
CA THR A 65 -16.03 -9.64 -6.28
C THR A 65 -16.13 -8.71 -5.05
N ALA A 66 -15.96 -7.40 -5.26
CA ALA A 66 -16.12 -6.40 -4.21
C ALA A 66 -17.53 -6.46 -3.57
N GLY A 67 -18.58 -6.72 -4.36
CA GLY A 67 -19.94 -6.91 -3.85
C GLY A 67 -20.05 -8.09 -2.90
N GLU A 68 -19.48 -9.24 -3.28
CA GLU A 68 -19.50 -10.44 -2.43
C GLU A 68 -18.69 -10.26 -1.14
N VAL A 69 -17.57 -9.52 -1.19
CA VAL A 69 -16.81 -9.17 0.01
C VAL A 69 -17.67 -8.32 0.96
N ARG A 70 -18.36 -7.29 0.44
CA ARG A 70 -19.24 -6.43 1.26
C ARG A 70 -20.39 -7.21 1.91
N GLU A 71 -20.97 -8.17 1.20
CA GLU A 71 -22.14 -8.90 1.68
C GLU A 71 -21.78 -10.07 2.60
N LYS A 72 -20.73 -10.83 2.25
CA LYS A 72 -20.41 -12.12 2.90
C LYS A 72 -19.21 -12.05 3.84
N ARG A 73 -18.37 -11.02 3.71
CA ARG A 73 -17.08 -10.87 4.42
C ARG A 73 -16.94 -9.49 5.05
N ARG A 74 -18.07 -8.91 5.47
CA ARG A 74 -18.12 -7.54 5.98
C ARG A 74 -17.21 -7.31 7.19
N ALA A 75 -17.20 -8.25 8.13
CA ALA A 75 -16.35 -8.17 9.31
C ALA A 75 -14.85 -8.14 8.94
N ASP A 76 -14.43 -8.95 7.97
CA ASP A 76 -13.03 -8.96 7.49
C ASP A 76 -12.69 -7.66 6.76
N LEU A 77 -13.64 -7.10 5.99
CA LEU A 77 -13.48 -5.78 5.37
C LEU A 77 -13.24 -4.69 6.40
N GLU A 78 -14.05 -4.65 7.45
CA GLU A 78 -13.93 -3.65 8.52
C GLU A 78 -12.60 -3.81 9.26
N ALA A 79 -12.25 -5.03 9.65
CA ALA A 79 -11.00 -5.32 10.35
C ALA A 79 -9.76 -4.97 9.52
N VAL A 80 -9.71 -5.39 8.25
CA VAL A 80 -8.57 -5.08 7.36
C VAL A 80 -8.51 -3.58 7.07
N ALA A 81 -9.65 -2.91 6.87
CA ALA A 81 -9.64 -1.46 6.69
C ALA A 81 -9.10 -0.72 7.91
N ASP A 82 -9.51 -1.11 9.13
CA ASP A 82 -9.02 -0.51 10.37
C ASP A 82 -7.51 -0.71 10.55
N GLU A 83 -7.03 -1.94 10.37
CA GLU A 83 -5.62 -2.30 10.47
C GLU A 83 -4.76 -1.50 9.47
N VAL A 84 -5.17 -1.50 8.19
CA VAL A 84 -4.42 -0.80 7.14
C VAL A 84 -4.46 0.72 7.36
N VAL A 85 -5.60 1.29 7.79
CA VAL A 85 -5.69 2.72 8.09
C VAL A 85 -4.83 3.11 9.28
N ALA A 86 -4.76 2.28 10.32
CA ALA A 86 -3.87 2.52 11.46
C ALA A 86 -2.40 2.60 11.01
N VAL A 87 -1.97 1.66 10.16
CA VAL A 87 -0.63 1.66 9.57
C VAL A 87 -0.40 2.88 8.68
N ALA A 88 -1.36 3.21 7.81
CA ALA A 88 -1.27 4.35 6.91
C ALA A 88 -1.16 5.68 7.67
N ARG A 89 -1.95 5.85 8.74
CA ARG A 89 -1.88 7.03 9.63
C ARG A 89 -0.52 7.15 10.31
N ALA A 90 0.02 6.05 10.82
CA ALA A 90 1.37 6.03 11.41
C ALA A 90 2.46 6.37 10.38
N ALA A 91 2.21 6.07 9.10
CA ALA A 91 3.07 6.44 7.98
C ALA A 91 2.84 7.88 7.44
N GLY A 92 1.99 8.68 8.09
CA GLY A 92 1.76 10.09 7.76
C GLY A 92 0.59 10.36 6.80
N ALA A 93 -0.22 9.34 6.48
CA ALA A 93 -1.41 9.52 5.65
C ALA A 93 -2.57 10.17 6.42
N THR A 94 -3.36 10.99 5.73
CA THR A 94 -4.58 11.59 6.27
C THR A 94 -5.79 10.83 5.72
N VAL A 95 -6.02 9.65 6.27
CA VAL A 95 -7.08 8.72 5.84
C VAL A 95 -7.96 8.31 7.02
N ASP A 96 -9.18 7.86 6.72
CA ASP A 96 -10.17 7.42 7.70
C ASP A 96 -10.79 6.09 7.31
N THR A 97 -11.00 5.20 8.28
CA THR A 97 -11.59 3.87 8.04
C THR A 97 -12.98 3.99 7.44
N GLY A 98 -13.84 4.87 7.97
CA GLY A 98 -15.18 5.10 7.44
C GLY A 98 -15.15 5.60 6.00
N ALA A 99 -14.17 6.46 5.65
CA ALA A 99 -13.97 6.90 4.28
C ALA A 99 -13.52 5.76 3.34
N VAL A 100 -12.59 4.90 3.78
CA VAL A 100 -12.12 3.71 3.04
C VAL A 100 -13.26 2.73 2.80
N ILE A 101 -13.99 2.37 3.85
CA ILE A 101 -15.18 1.51 3.80
C ILE A 101 -16.22 2.11 2.87
N GLY A 102 -16.54 3.41 3.04
CA GLY A 102 -17.51 4.09 2.20
C GLY A 102 -17.10 4.10 0.72
N LEU A 103 -15.80 4.22 0.41
CA LEU A 103 -15.31 4.08 -0.95
C LEU A 103 -15.46 2.65 -1.48
N PHE A 104 -15.15 1.66 -0.65
CA PHE A 104 -15.37 0.24 -0.96
C PHE A 104 -16.84 -0.06 -1.24
N ASP A 105 -17.76 0.55 -0.49
CA ASP A 105 -19.20 0.39 -0.66
C ASP A 105 -19.71 0.99 -1.98
N ARG A 106 -19.01 2.00 -2.51
CA ARG A 106 -19.36 2.66 -3.78
C ARG A 106 -18.80 1.99 -5.03
N VAL A 107 -17.80 1.11 -4.93
CA VAL A 107 -17.28 0.46 -6.14
C VAL A 107 -18.31 -0.50 -6.73
N PRO A 108 -18.35 -0.68 -8.07
CA PRO A 108 -19.28 -1.60 -8.71
C PRO A 108 -19.25 -2.99 -8.06
N ALA A 109 -20.42 -3.60 -7.83
CA ALA A 109 -20.52 -4.90 -7.16
C ALA A 109 -19.72 -5.99 -7.89
N VAL A 110 -19.69 -5.95 -9.22
CA VAL A 110 -18.95 -6.89 -10.08
C VAL A 110 -17.43 -6.63 -10.13
N MET A 111 -16.94 -5.58 -9.47
CA MET A 111 -15.53 -5.21 -9.52
C MET A 111 -14.66 -6.31 -8.90
N LYS A 112 -13.59 -6.67 -9.60
CA LYS A 112 -12.47 -7.46 -9.10
C LYS A 112 -11.23 -6.57 -9.05
N SER A 113 -10.37 -6.78 -8.05
CA SER A 113 -9.07 -6.08 -8.02
C SER A 113 -8.20 -6.50 -9.20
N SER A 114 -7.17 -5.71 -9.52
CA SER A 114 -6.16 -6.15 -10.51
C SER A 114 -5.47 -7.42 -10.06
N MET A 115 -5.07 -7.48 -8.80
CA MET A 115 -4.42 -8.66 -8.23
C MET A 115 -5.25 -9.94 -8.39
N LEU A 116 -6.57 -9.90 -8.15
CA LEU A 116 -7.45 -11.05 -8.41
C LEU A 116 -7.48 -11.40 -9.91
N ARG A 117 -7.60 -10.41 -10.80
CA ARG A 117 -7.60 -10.65 -12.26
C ARG A 117 -6.27 -11.21 -12.77
N ASP A 118 -5.16 -10.84 -12.14
CA ASP A 118 -3.83 -11.39 -12.44
C ASP A 118 -3.75 -12.87 -12.03
N VAL A 119 -4.22 -13.21 -10.83
CA VAL A 119 -4.33 -14.59 -10.36
C VAL A 119 -5.24 -15.44 -11.27
N GLU A 120 -6.42 -14.93 -11.63
CA GLU A 120 -7.36 -15.63 -12.52
C GLU A 120 -6.77 -15.87 -13.92
N ALA A 121 -5.84 -15.04 -14.35
CA ALA A 121 -5.14 -15.18 -15.62
C ALA A 121 -3.81 -15.97 -15.50
N GLY A 122 -3.52 -16.57 -14.34
CA GLY A 122 -2.30 -17.33 -14.10
C GLY A 122 -1.03 -16.50 -14.05
N ARG A 123 -1.14 -15.19 -13.80
CA ARG A 123 0.01 -14.30 -13.60
C ARG A 123 0.40 -14.23 -12.12
N PRO A 124 1.67 -13.91 -11.80
CA PRO A 124 2.09 -13.68 -10.42
C PRO A 124 1.26 -12.58 -9.76
N ALA A 125 0.89 -12.79 -8.49
CA ALA A 125 0.17 -11.82 -7.70
C ALA A 125 1.12 -10.85 -6.99
N GLU A 126 0.67 -9.62 -6.76
CA GLU A 126 1.46 -8.59 -6.08
C GLU A 126 1.30 -8.64 -4.55
N VAL A 127 1.20 -9.84 -3.96
CA VAL A 127 0.92 -10.03 -2.52
C VAL A 127 2.00 -9.38 -1.65
N ASP A 128 3.27 -9.55 -2.01
CA ASP A 128 4.39 -8.96 -1.25
C ASP A 128 4.52 -7.44 -1.41
N ALA A 129 4.09 -6.91 -2.56
CA ALA A 129 4.12 -5.48 -2.84
C ALA A 129 2.99 -4.75 -2.11
N ILE A 130 1.80 -5.35 -1.99
CA ILE A 130 0.64 -4.76 -1.33
C ILE A 130 0.58 -5.19 0.14
N GLY A 131 0.27 -6.47 0.39
CA GLY A 131 0.14 -7.01 1.74
C GLY A 131 1.46 -7.00 2.49
N GLY A 132 2.54 -7.42 1.84
CA GLY A 132 3.88 -7.37 2.45
C GLY A 132 4.34 -5.96 2.83
N ALA A 133 3.94 -4.93 2.08
CA ALA A 133 4.23 -3.54 2.46
C ALA A 133 3.49 -3.12 3.73
N VAL A 134 2.20 -3.51 3.87
CA VAL A 134 1.44 -3.29 5.11
C VAL A 134 2.12 -3.99 6.29
N LEU A 135 2.50 -5.27 6.16
CA LEU A 135 3.13 -6.01 7.26
C LEU A 135 4.49 -5.44 7.69
N ARG A 136 5.33 -5.03 6.73
CA ARG A 136 6.62 -4.38 7.04
C ARG A 136 6.42 -3.05 7.76
N ALA A 137 5.44 -2.25 7.34
CA ALA A 137 5.13 -0.98 7.99
C ALA A 137 4.51 -1.19 9.38
N ALA A 138 3.58 -2.13 9.51
CA ALA A 138 2.98 -2.51 10.79
C ALA A 138 4.06 -2.90 11.81
N THR A 139 5.01 -3.75 11.40
CA THR A 139 6.17 -4.13 12.22
C THR A 139 7.01 -2.91 12.62
N ARG A 140 7.32 -2.02 11.67
CA ARG A 140 8.11 -0.80 11.91
C ARG A 140 7.45 0.15 12.90
N TYR A 141 6.12 0.25 12.89
CA TYR A 141 5.36 1.15 13.75
C TYR A 141 4.82 0.47 15.02
N GLY A 142 5.05 -0.84 15.21
CA GLY A 142 4.54 -1.59 16.35
C GLY A 142 3.02 -1.68 16.39
N ILE A 143 2.39 -1.84 15.22
CA ILE A 143 0.93 -1.93 15.06
C ILE A 143 0.56 -3.39 14.77
N ASP A 144 -0.36 -3.94 15.55
CA ASP A 144 -0.89 -5.28 15.31
C ASP A 144 -1.86 -5.27 14.13
N VAL A 145 -1.65 -6.18 13.19
CA VAL A 145 -2.49 -6.36 11.99
C VAL A 145 -2.88 -7.84 11.78
N PRO A 146 -3.51 -8.49 12.77
CA PRO A 146 -3.69 -9.94 12.77
C PRO A 146 -4.54 -10.45 11.60
N VAL A 147 -5.59 -9.74 11.20
CA VAL A 147 -6.46 -10.20 10.10
C VAL A 147 -5.75 -10.04 8.76
N THR A 148 -5.10 -8.89 8.54
CA THR A 148 -4.29 -8.64 7.35
C THR A 148 -3.12 -9.62 7.25
N GLY A 149 -2.46 -9.91 8.39
CA GLY A 149 -1.40 -10.90 8.50
C GLY A 149 -1.85 -12.28 8.05
N GLN A 150 -2.97 -12.76 8.60
CA GLN A 150 -3.53 -14.07 8.23
C GLN A 150 -3.88 -14.15 6.74
N LEU A 151 -4.51 -13.11 6.18
CA LEU A 151 -4.83 -13.10 4.75
C LEU A 151 -3.58 -13.17 3.86
N VAL A 152 -2.52 -12.46 4.23
CA VAL A 152 -1.25 -12.49 3.49
C VAL A 152 -0.58 -13.85 3.59
N GLU A 153 -0.61 -14.48 4.77
CA GLU A 153 -0.09 -15.84 4.95
C GLU A 153 -0.88 -16.87 4.13
N ASP A 154 -2.21 -16.79 4.14
CA ASP A 154 -3.08 -17.67 3.36
C ASP A 154 -2.87 -17.51 1.85
N LEU A 155 -2.61 -16.28 1.39
CA LEU A 155 -2.27 -16.01 -0.01
C LEU A 155 -0.92 -16.64 -0.37
N ARG A 156 0.12 -16.43 0.44
CA ARG A 156 1.45 -17.03 0.22
C ARG A 156 1.42 -18.55 0.26
N ALA A 157 0.62 -19.15 1.15
CA ALA A 157 0.45 -20.60 1.24
C ALA A 157 -0.17 -21.21 -0.04
N ARG A 158 -0.91 -20.41 -0.82
CA ARG A 158 -1.43 -20.80 -2.14
C ARG A 158 -0.44 -20.59 -3.29
N GLY A 159 0.77 -20.13 -3.00
CA GLY A 159 1.79 -19.81 -3.99
C GLY A 159 1.54 -18.49 -4.71
N LEU A 160 0.81 -17.56 -4.06
CA LEU A 160 0.54 -16.20 -4.55
C LEU A 160 1.47 -15.17 -3.91
#